data_AF-A0A3N9Q568-F1
#
_entry.id   AF-A0A3N9Q568-F1
#
_cell.length_a   1.000
_cell.length_b   1.000
_cell.length_c   1.000
_cell.angle_alpha   90.00
_cell.angle_beta   90.00
_cell.angle_gamma   90.00
#
_symmetry.space_group_name_H-M   'P 1'
#
loop_
_entity.id
_entity.type
_entity.pdbx_description
1 polymer ?
#
loop_
_entity_poly.entity_id
_entity_poly.type
_entity_poly.pdbx_seq_one_letter_code
_entity_poly.pdbx_strand_id
1 'polypeptide(L)' 'MNVFRRSKSVLADEPKYKADGVSDFPGFEFNGYYWTMIGNVVIIYRIDEDLHEVYVDAWYFANTGLSHYLFWGIDPDEE' A
#
# COMPACT_ATOMS: atom_id res chain seq x y z
N MET A 1 -2.93 -17.09 -5.04
CA MET A 1 -1.60 -17.18 -5.71
C MET A 1 -1.28 -16.01 -6.66
N ASN A 2 -2.28 -15.23 -7.14
CA ASN A 2 -2.03 -14.16 -8.13
C ASN A 2 -1.40 -12.88 -7.52
N VAL A 3 -1.81 -12.47 -6.32
CA VAL A 3 -1.32 -11.23 -5.66
C VAL A 3 0.18 -11.29 -5.36
N PHE A 4 0.67 -12.38 -4.76
CA PHE A 4 2.10 -12.53 -4.42
C PHE A 4 3.03 -12.42 -5.64
N ARG A 5 2.68 -13.05 -6.78
CA ARG A 5 3.48 -12.95 -8.00
C ARG A 5 3.41 -11.56 -8.61
N ARG A 6 2.22 -10.94 -8.61
CA ARG A 6 2.02 -9.59 -9.12
C ARG A 6 2.74 -8.56 -8.27
N SER A 7 2.74 -8.67 -6.94
CA SER A 7 3.48 -7.76 -6.06
C SER A 7 4.98 -7.82 -6.33
N LYS A 8 5.54 -9.02 -6.51
CA LYS A 8 6.95 -9.15 -6.94
C LYS A 8 7.21 -8.46 -8.28
N SER A 9 6.31 -8.60 -9.25
CA SER A 9 6.49 -7.96 -10.56
C SER A 9 6.33 -6.44 -10.53
N VAL A 10 5.36 -5.92 -9.77
CA VAL A 10 5.07 -4.48 -9.68
C VAL A 10 6.17 -3.77 -8.90
N LEU A 11 6.61 -4.36 -7.78
CA LEU A 11 7.57 -3.75 -6.87
C LEU A 11 9.03 -3.96 -7.28
N ALA A 12 9.32 -4.81 -8.28
CA ALA A 12 10.69 -5.05 -8.73
C ALA A 12 11.26 -3.94 -9.62
N ASP A 13 10.42 -3.03 -10.10
CA ASP A 13 10.83 -2.02 -11.08
C ASP A 13 10.18 -0.68 -10.70
N GLU A 14 11.00 0.32 -10.41
CA GLU A 14 10.57 1.67 -10.01
C GLU A 14 9.43 1.72 -8.97
N PRO A 15 9.54 1.00 -7.84
CA PRO A 15 8.44 0.85 -6.87
C PRO A 15 7.98 2.17 -6.25
N LYS A 16 8.87 3.18 -6.18
CA LYS A 16 8.54 4.51 -5.67
C LYS A 16 7.61 5.28 -6.60
N TYR A 17 7.83 5.18 -7.92
CA TYR A 17 7.04 5.90 -8.93
C TYR A 17 5.71 5.20 -9.24
N LYS A 18 5.62 3.90 -8.95
CA LYS A 18 4.40 3.10 -9.12
C LYS A 18 3.52 3.04 -7.87
N ALA A 19 3.94 3.69 -6.78
CA ALA A 19 3.12 3.80 -5.57
C ALA A 19 1.82 4.56 -5.88
N ASP A 20 0.70 4.09 -5.34
CA ASP A 20 -0.56 4.83 -5.41
C ASP A 20 -0.57 6.00 -4.41
N GLY A 21 0.17 5.86 -3.31
CA GLY A 21 0.37 6.94 -2.36
C GLY A 21 1.38 6.61 -1.26
N VAL A 22 1.52 7.55 -0.34
CA VAL A 22 2.22 7.38 0.94
C VAL A 22 1.15 7.42 2.02
N SER A 23 1.18 6.47 2.96
CA SER A 23 0.24 6.46 4.07
C SER A 23 0.52 7.61 5.02
N ASP A 24 -0.47 8.45 5.30
CA ASP A 24 -0.35 9.64 6.13
C ASP A 24 -1.55 9.86 7.06
N PHE A 25 -2.21 8.77 7.47
CA PHE A 25 -3.41 8.81 8.28
C PHE A 25 -3.12 8.92 9.79
N PRO A 26 -3.76 9.83 10.55
CA PRO A 26 -3.49 10.01 11.99
C PRO A 26 -3.58 8.72 12.82
N GLY A 27 -2.49 8.39 13.53
CA GLY A 27 -2.43 7.21 14.39
C GLY A 27 -2.26 5.88 13.65
N PHE A 28 -2.09 5.89 12.33
CA PHE A 28 -1.81 4.69 11.55
C PHE A 28 -0.36 4.23 11.69
N GLU A 29 -0.16 2.95 11.97
CA GLU A 29 1.15 2.34 12.30
C GLU A 29 2.17 2.50 11.16
N PHE A 30 1.70 2.49 9.91
CA PHE A 30 2.55 2.53 8.73
C PHE A 30 2.65 3.90 8.07
N ASN A 31 2.50 4.99 8.84
CA ASN A 31 2.70 6.34 8.31
C ASN A 31 4.10 6.54 7.73
N GLY A 32 4.17 7.17 6.57
CA GLY A 32 5.40 7.35 5.77
C GLY A 32 5.75 6.17 4.85
N TYR A 33 4.99 5.07 4.91
CA TYR A 33 5.20 3.93 4.03
C TYR A 33 4.49 4.15 2.70
N TYR A 34 5.04 3.57 1.63
CA TYR A 34 4.35 3.53 0.34
C TYR A 34 3.25 2.50 0.36
N TRP A 35 2.19 2.76 -0.39
CA TRP A 35 1.17 1.75 -0.64
C TRP A 35 0.80 1.67 -2.11
N THR A 36 0.43 0.47 -2.54
CA THR A 36 -0.11 0.24 -3.88
C THR A 36 -1.21 -0.81 -3.88
N MET A 37 -2.14 -0.71 -4.81
CA MET A 37 -3.24 -1.62 -5.00
C MET A 37 -2.92 -2.69 -6.04
N ILE A 38 -3.03 -3.96 -5.65
CA ILE A 38 -2.83 -5.11 -6.54
C ILE A 38 -4.06 -6.00 -6.49
N GLY A 39 -4.94 -5.82 -7.48
CA GLY A 39 -6.27 -6.43 -7.44
C GLY A 39 -7.13 -5.73 -6.40
N ASN A 40 -7.59 -6.46 -5.40
CA ASN A 40 -8.39 -5.95 -4.28
C ASN A 40 -7.62 -5.97 -2.95
N VAL A 41 -6.30 -5.90 -3.02
CA VAL A 41 -5.40 -5.89 -1.86
C VAL A 41 -4.55 -4.63 -1.93
N VAL A 42 -4.55 -3.86 -0.85
CA VAL A 42 -3.57 -2.79 -0.63
C VAL A 42 -2.32 -3.42 -0.02
N ILE A 43 -1.18 -3.19 -0.65
CA ILE A 43 0.14 -3.62 -0.19
C ILE A 43 0.81 -2.40 0.42
N ILE A 44 1.28 -2.50 1.67
CA ILE A 44 2.09 -1.48 2.32
C ILE A 44 3.54 -1.93 2.31
N TYR A 45 4.42 -1.04 1.88
CA TYR A 45 5.83 -1.33 1.71
C TYR A 45 6.73 -0.13 1.95
N ARG A 46 7.98 -0.43 2.27
CA ARG A 46 9.08 0.54 2.34
C ARG A 46 10.19 0.13 1.39
N ILE A 47 10.95 1.11 0.93
CA ILE A 47 12.08 0.94 0.02
C ILE A 47 13.33 1.28 0.81
N ASP A 48 14.28 0.35 0.82
CA ASP A 48 15.65 0.61 1.24
C ASP A 48 16.49 0.81 -0.02
N GLU A 49 16.80 2.07 -0.31
CA GLU A 49 17.55 2.46 -1.52
C GLU A 49 19.02 2.04 -1.44
N ASP A 50 19.60 1.98 -0.24
CA ASP A 50 21.00 1.59 -0.04
C ASP A 50 21.19 0.10 -0.34
N LEU A 51 20.23 -0.73 0.10
CA LEU A 51 20.23 -2.17 -0.13
C LEU A 51 19.56 -2.56 -1.46
N HIS A 52 18.90 -1.63 -2.14
CA HIS A 52 18.02 -1.89 -3.29
C HIS A 52 16.95 -2.96 -2.98
N GLU A 53 16.37 -2.92 -1.78
CA GLU A 53 15.37 -3.87 -1.31
C GLU A 53 14.01 -3.23 -1.06
N VAL A 54 12.94 -3.99 -1.34
CA VAL A 54 11.57 -3.63 -1.03
C VAL A 54 11.01 -4.58 0.02
N TYR A 55 10.58 -4.01 1.14
CA TYR A 55 9.97 -4.74 2.25
C TYR A 55 8.48 -4.51 2.27
N VAL A 56 7.70 -5.60 2.16
CA VAL A 56 6.25 -5.58 2.32
C VAL A 56 5.95 -5.92 3.76
N ASP A 57 5.44 -4.94 4.51
CA ASP A 57 5.26 -5.05 5.97
C ASP A 57 3.79 -5.31 6.35
N ALA A 58 2.83 -4.95 5.49
CA ALA A 58 1.41 -5.26 5.71
C ALA A 58 0.62 -5.37 4.40
N TRP A 59 -0.56 -5.98 4.50
CA TRP A 59 -1.57 -5.96 3.44
C TRP A 59 -2.98 -5.81 4.02
N TYR A 60 -3.83 -5.12 3.28
CA TYR A 60 -5.22 -4.87 3.65
C TYR A 60 -6.15 -5.28 2.52
N PHE A 61 -7.35 -5.76 2.85
CA PHE A 61 -8.39 -5.98 1.86
C PHE A 61 -9.02 -4.63 1.50
N ALA A 62 -8.91 -4.22 0.23
CA ALA A 62 -9.24 -2.87 -0.22
C ALA A 62 -10.72 -2.53 -0.01
N ASN A 63 -11.62 -3.51 -0.16
CA ASN A 63 -13.07 -3.27 -0.17
C ASN A 63 -13.67 -3.29 1.24
N THR A 64 -13.08 -2.53 2.16
CA THR A 64 -13.61 -2.29 3.50
C THR A 64 -13.71 -0.80 3.74
N GLY A 65 -14.70 -0.35 4.52
CA GLY A 65 -14.83 1.06 4.89
C GLY A 65 -13.55 1.60 5.55
N LEU A 66 -12.91 0.78 6.40
CA LEU A 66 -11.61 1.12 7.00
C LEU A 66 -10.52 1.37 5.95
N SER A 67 -10.39 0.51 4.93
CA SER A 67 -9.37 0.69 3.89
C SER A 67 -9.66 1.90 3.01
N HIS A 68 -10.93 2.12 2.65
CA HIS A 68 -11.37 3.33 1.94
C HIS A 68 -11.01 4.60 2.73
N TYR A 69 -11.23 4.59 4.04
CA TYR A 69 -10.88 5.70 4.91
C TYR A 69 -9.37 5.91 5.03
N LEU A 70 -8.60 4.85 5.29
CA LEU A 70 -7.15 4.93 5.51
C LEU A 70 -6.36 5.33 4.27
N PHE A 71 -6.71 4.80 3.09
CA PHE A 71 -5.88 4.96 1.88
C PHE A 71 -6.47 5.96 0.87
N TRP A 72 -7.78 6.22 0.93
CA TRP A 72 -8.43 7.16 0.02
C TRP A 72 -9.10 8.34 0.73
N GLY A 73 -9.07 8.38 2.08
CA GLY A 73 -9.71 9.44 2.85
C GLY A 73 -11.24 9.49 2.71
N ILE A 74 -11.85 8.41 2.22
CA ILE A 74 -13.30 8.32 2.03
C ILE A 74 -13.91 7.92 3.36
N ASP A 75 -14.62 8.85 4.00
CA ASP A 75 -15.37 8.56 5.22
C ASP A 75 -16.56 7.65 4.87
N PRO A 76 -16.64 6.42 5.42
CA PRO A 76 -17.75 5.52 5.14
C PRO A 76 -19.10 6.04 5.66
N ASP A 77 -19.10 7.04 6.56
CA ASP A 77 -20.29 7.64 7.14
C ASP A 77 -20.65 9.01 6.50
N GLU A 78 -19.85 9.53 5.57
CA GLU A 78 -20.24 10.69 4.73
C GLU A 78 -21.19 10.22 3.61
N GLU A 79 -22.49 10.51 3.77
CA GLU A 79 -23.54 10.41 2.74
C GLU A 79 -23.58 11.63 1.81
#